data_AF-A0A2V4MXF0-F1
#
_entry.id   AF-A0A2V4MXF0-F1
#
_cell.length_a   1.000
_cell.length_b   1.000
_cell.length_c   1.000
_cell.angle_alpha   90.00
_cell.angle_beta   90.00
_cell.angle_gamma   90.00
#
_symmetry.space_group_name_H-M   'P 1'
#
loop_
_entity.id
_entity.type
_entity.pdbx_description
1 polymer ?
#
loop_
_entity_poly.entity_id
_entity_poly.type
_entity_poly.pdbx_seq_one_letter_code
_entity_poly.pdbx_strand_id
1 'polypeptide(L)'
;MTVTEIWHTDTCPTYTIERILLEAGAAKVEEQGGRAKDAFPAAHQRLHEAAATIPADNAAAPFVTALLELIQAQADDTGRFVTLPTWTEILDRNFPPQDPT
;
A
#
# COMPACT_ATOMS: atom_id res chain seq x y z
N MET A 1 2.46 23.36 9.37
CA MET A 1 2.19 23.77 7.98
C MET A 1 1.34 25.02 8.02
N THR A 2 1.82 26.12 7.48
CA THR A 2 1.00 27.30 7.18
C THR A 2 0.29 27.05 5.86
N VAL A 3 -1.05 27.00 5.87
CA VAL A 3 -1.85 26.94 4.64
C VAL A 3 -1.92 28.36 4.10
N THR A 4 -1.39 28.58 2.90
CA THR A 4 -1.54 29.86 2.19
C THR A 4 -2.76 29.75 1.29
N GLU A 5 -3.81 30.51 1.57
CA GLU A 5 -4.94 30.67 0.67
C GLU A 5 -4.62 31.70 -0.41
N ILE A 6 -4.78 31.32 -1.67
CA ILE A 6 -4.64 32.19 -2.83
C ILE A 6 -6.02 32.32 -3.46
N TRP A 7 -6.53 33.55 -3.53
CA TRP A 7 -7.84 33.84 -4.11
C TRP A 7 -7.66 34.21 -5.60
N HIS A 8 -8.36 33.49 -6.47
CA HIS A 8 -8.36 33.75 -7.91
C HIS A 8 -9.68 34.39 -8.35
N THR A 9 -9.62 35.30 -9.31
CA THR A 9 -10.82 35.78 -10.03
C THR A 9 -11.27 34.74 -11.04
N ASP A 10 -12.57 34.69 -11.39
CA ASP A 10 -13.15 33.68 -12.30
C ASP A 10 -12.45 33.57 -13.68
N THR A 11 -11.80 34.64 -14.13
CA THR A 11 -11.08 34.72 -15.40
C THR A 11 -9.56 34.57 -15.28
N CYS A 12 -9.05 34.22 -14.09
CA CYS A 12 -7.61 34.08 -13.86
C CYS A 12 -7.04 32.93 -14.72
N PRO A 13 -6.13 33.20 -15.67
CA PRO A 13 -5.55 32.16 -16.51
C PRO A 13 -4.75 31.14 -15.71
N THR A 14 -4.03 31.60 -14.68
CA THR A 14 -3.25 30.73 -13.78
C THR A 14 -4.15 29.74 -13.05
N TYR A 15 -5.27 30.19 -12.49
CA TYR A 15 -6.24 29.31 -11.83
C TYR A 15 -6.81 28.26 -12.78
N THR A 16 -7.10 28.67 -14.02
CA THR A 16 -7.61 27.75 -15.04
C THR A 16 -6.59 26.65 -15.34
N ILE A 17 -5.30 27.01 -15.46
CA ILE A 17 -4.21 26.05 -15.67
C ILE A 17 -4.07 25.13 -14.44
N GLU A 18 -4.05 25.68 -13.23
CA GLU A 18 -3.92 24.89 -12.00
C GLU A 18 -5.07 23.89 -11.84
N ARG A 19 -6.31 24.30 -12.12
CA ARG A 19 -7.47 23.40 -12.09
C ARG A 19 -7.34 22.28 -13.12
N ILE A 20 -6.93 22.59 -14.35
CA ILE A 20 -6.69 21.57 -15.39
C ILE A 20 -5.64 20.56 -14.94
N LEU A 21 -4.54 21.03 -14.36
CA LEU A 21 -3.46 20.15 -13.87
C LEU A 21 -3.93 19.29 -12.69
N LEU A 22 -4.73 19.84 -11.78
CA LEU A 22 -5.32 19.10 -10.66
C LEU A 22 -6.26 18.01 -11.17
N GLU A 23 -7.19 18.34 -12.07
CA GLU A 23 -8.15 17.41 -12.65
C GLU A 23 -7.45 16.30 -13.44
N ALA A 24 -6.47 16.65 -14.28
CA ALA A 24 -5.67 15.67 -15.01
C ALA A 24 -4.87 14.76 -14.06
N GLY A 25 -4.33 15.33 -12.99
CA GLY A 25 -3.64 14.57 -11.93
C GLY A 25 -4.59 13.59 -11.22
N ALA A 26 -5.77 14.05 -10.83
CA ALA A 26 -6.79 13.22 -10.18
C ALA A 26 -7.25 12.07 -11.09
N ALA A 27 -7.55 12.36 -12.35
CA ALA A 27 -7.94 11.35 -13.34
C ALA A 27 -6.85 10.28 -13.53
N LYS A 28 -5.57 10.70 -13.55
CA LYS A 28 -4.44 9.78 -13.64
C LYS A 28 -4.32 8.88 -12.40
N VAL A 29 -4.51 9.43 -11.21
CA VAL A 29 -4.49 8.65 -9.96
C VAL A 29 -5.65 7.64 -9.93
N GLU A 30 -6.84 8.04 -10.38
CA GLU A 30 -8.00 7.15 -10.48
C GLU A 30 -7.76 6.02 -11.49
N GLU A 31 -7.26 6.34 -12.69
CA GLU A 31 -6.91 5.34 -13.71
C GLU A 31 -5.87 4.34 -13.20
N GLN A 32 -4.81 4.83 -12.55
CA GLN A 32 -3.79 3.98 -11.94
C GLN A 32 -4.36 3.11 -10.82
N GLY A 33 -5.19 3.69 -9.95
CA GLY A 33 -5.87 2.99 -8.87
C GLY A 33 -6.80 1.89 -9.39
N GLY A 34 -7.57 2.16 -10.44
CA GLY A 34 -8.43 1.17 -11.11
C GLY A 34 -7.63 0.01 -11.66
N ARG A 35 -6.59 0.29 -12.47
CA ARG A 35 -5.69 -0.74 -13.01
C ARG A 35 -5.03 -1.58 -11.92
N ALA A 36 -4.61 -0.95 -10.82
CA ALA A 36 -4.00 -1.66 -9.69
C ALA A 36 -5.00 -2.60 -9.02
N LYS A 37 -6.24 -2.14 -8.77
CA LYS A 37 -7.31 -2.98 -8.18
C LYS A 37 -7.63 -4.19 -9.05
N ASP A 38 -7.66 -4.02 -10.37
CA ASP A 38 -7.92 -5.11 -11.30
C ASP A 38 -6.76 -6.12 -11.35
N ALA A 39 -5.50 -5.64 -11.31
CA ALA A 39 -4.32 -6.48 -11.43
C ALA A 39 -3.89 -7.16 -10.11
N PHE A 40 -4.21 -6.55 -8.97
CA PHE A 40 -3.71 -6.96 -7.66
C PHE A 40 -4.09 -8.39 -7.29
N PRO A 41 -5.33 -8.89 -7.46
CA PRO A 41 -5.68 -10.27 -7.11
C PRO A 41 -4.80 -11.31 -7.82
N ALA A 42 -4.54 -11.12 -9.11
CA ALA A 42 -3.68 -12.02 -9.87
C ALA A 42 -2.20 -11.93 -9.45
N ALA A 43 -1.73 -10.74 -9.09
CA ALA A 43 -0.38 -10.56 -8.55
C ALA A 43 -0.23 -11.22 -7.17
N HIS A 44 -1.24 -11.06 -6.31
CA HIS A 44 -1.30 -11.67 -4.98
C HIS A 44 -1.28 -13.19 -5.05
N GLN A 45 -2.05 -13.77 -5.98
CA GLN A 45 -2.05 -15.21 -6.21
C GLN A 45 -0.66 -15.74 -6.64
N ARG A 46 0.01 -15.06 -7.57
CA ARG A 46 1.38 -15.45 -8.00
C ARG A 46 2.38 -15.40 -6.84
N LEU A 47 2.21 -14.45 -5.92
CA LEU A 47 3.05 -14.38 -4.71
C LEU A 47 2.80 -15.59 -3.81
N HIS A 48 1.55 -15.95 -3.55
CA HIS A 48 1.22 -17.14 -2.76
C HIS A 48 1.79 -18.43 -3.38
N GLU A 49 1.66 -18.58 -4.69
CA GLU A 49 2.22 -19.72 -5.43
C GLU A 49 3.74 -19.78 -5.30
N ALA A 50 4.43 -18.64 -5.42
CA ALA A 50 5.88 -18.58 -5.24
C ALA A 50 6.28 -18.92 -3.79
N ALA A 51 5.56 -18.38 -2.81
CA ALA A 51 5.81 -18.65 -1.39
C ALA A 51 5.59 -20.13 -1.03
N ALA A 52 4.62 -20.81 -1.64
CA ALA A 52 4.35 -22.23 -1.43
C ALA A 52 5.50 -23.16 -1.87
N THR A 53 6.46 -22.65 -2.66
CA THR A 53 7.67 -23.41 -3.05
C THR A 53 8.78 -23.36 -2.01
N ILE A 54 8.67 -22.48 -0.99
CA ILE A 54 9.65 -22.34 0.09
C ILE A 54 9.45 -23.52 1.07
N PRO A 55 10.47 -24.34 1.33
CA PRO A 55 10.40 -25.39 2.35
C PRO A 55 10.17 -24.80 3.75
N ALA A 56 9.43 -25.50 4.60
CA ALA A 56 9.13 -25.04 5.96
C ALA A 56 10.37 -24.94 6.87
N ASP A 57 11.41 -25.71 6.56
CA ASP A 57 12.72 -25.70 7.25
C ASP A 57 13.68 -24.63 6.68
N ASN A 58 13.25 -23.85 5.70
CA ASN A 58 14.05 -22.77 5.15
C ASN A 58 14.19 -21.63 6.18
N ALA A 59 15.41 -21.12 6.37
CA ALA A 59 15.67 -20.01 7.30
C ALA A 59 14.88 -18.73 6.97
N ALA A 60 14.45 -18.54 5.71
CA ALA A 60 13.62 -17.42 5.29
C ALA A 60 12.11 -17.64 5.51
N ALA A 61 11.67 -18.82 5.95
CA ALA A 61 10.25 -19.12 6.13
C ALA A 61 9.51 -18.10 7.01
N PRO A 62 10.04 -17.65 8.17
CA PRO A 62 9.37 -16.64 9.00
C PRO A 62 9.19 -15.29 8.27
N PHE A 63 10.17 -14.90 7.45
CA PHE A 63 10.09 -13.68 6.64
C PHE A 63 9.02 -13.79 5.56
N VAL A 64 8.97 -14.93 4.86
CA VAL A 64 7.95 -15.18 3.83
C VAL A 64 6.55 -15.17 4.44
N THR A 65 6.36 -15.82 5.59
CA THR A 65 5.08 -15.82 6.30
C THR A 65 4.67 -14.41 6.73
N ALA A 66 5.55 -13.63 7.35
CA ALA A 66 5.26 -12.25 7.75
C ALA A 66 4.89 -11.37 6.55
N LEU A 67 5.59 -11.52 5.42
CA LEU A 67 5.30 -10.77 4.20
C LEU A 67 3.90 -11.13 3.64
N LEU A 68 3.55 -12.41 3.63
CA LEU A 68 2.21 -12.85 3.20
C LEU A 68 1.12 -12.29 4.12
N GLU A 69 1.31 -12.32 5.44
CA GLU A 69 0.34 -11.76 6.38
C GLU A 69 0.14 -10.25 6.19
N LEU A 70 1.23 -9.49 5.94
CA LEU A 70 1.15 -8.05 5.67
C LEU A 70 0.41 -7.75 4.37
N ILE A 71 0.71 -8.50 3.31
CA ILE A 71 0.07 -8.30 2.02
C ILE A 71 -1.39 -8.74 2.07
N GLN A 72 -1.72 -9.79 2.82
CA GLN A 72 -3.10 -10.19 3.07
C GLN A 72 -3.86 -9.11 3.86
N ALA A 73 -3.27 -8.54 4.92
CA ALA A 73 -3.88 -7.45 5.67
C ALA A 73 -4.15 -6.22 4.79
N GLN A 74 -3.27 -5.95 3.82
CA GLN A 74 -3.46 -4.90 2.82
C GLN A 74 -4.50 -5.27 1.74
N ALA A 75 -4.64 -6.56 1.42
CA ALA A 75 -5.61 -7.09 0.48
C ALA A 75 -7.04 -7.03 1.02
N ASP A 76 -7.21 -7.28 2.32
CA ASP A 76 -8.51 -7.25 3.02
C ASP A 76 -9.14 -5.85 2.98
N ASP A 77 -8.31 -4.80 2.97
CA ASP A 77 -8.73 -3.41 2.75
C ASP A 77 -7.73 -2.66 1.86
N THR A 78 -7.90 -2.78 0.55
CA THR A 78 -7.07 -2.05 -0.45
C THR A 78 -7.22 -0.53 -0.40
N GLY A 79 -8.18 0.00 0.37
CA GLY A 79 -8.38 1.44 0.56
C GLY A 79 -7.60 2.03 1.74
N ARG A 80 -6.97 1.20 2.58
CA ARG A 80 -6.31 1.63 3.81
C ARG A 80 -4.92 1.05 3.95
N PHE A 81 -3.98 1.82 4.47
CA PHE A 81 -2.67 1.31 4.85
C PHE A 81 -2.77 0.36 6.05
N VAL A 82 -1.99 -0.72 6.04
CA VAL A 82 -1.75 -1.54 7.23
C VAL A 82 -1.21 -0.66 8.36
N THR A 83 -1.90 -0.68 9.51
CA THR A 83 -1.60 0.22 10.64
C THR A 83 -0.48 -0.31 11.53
N LEU A 84 0.18 0.58 12.28
CA LEU A 84 1.30 0.20 13.16
C LEU A 84 0.96 -0.94 14.15
N PRO A 85 -0.21 -0.98 14.82
CA PRO A 85 -0.56 -2.12 15.66
C PRO A 85 -0.59 -3.46 14.93
N THR A 86 -1.18 -3.50 13.72
CA THR A 86 -1.21 -4.70 12.87
C THR A 86 0.19 -5.12 12.45
N TRP A 87 1.04 -4.16 12.09
CA TRP A 87 2.46 -4.40 11.81
C TRP A 87 3.17 -5.07 12.99
N THR A 88 3.03 -4.49 14.19
CA THR A 88 3.67 -5.03 15.39
C THR A 88 3.19 -6.44 15.70
N GLU A 89 1.89 -6.71 15.61
CA GLU A 89 1.34 -8.04 15.86
C GLU A 89 1.88 -9.11 14.88
N ILE A 90 1.93 -8.80 13.58
CA ILE A 90 2.44 -9.73 12.56
C ILE A 90 3.94 -9.98 12.76
N LEU A 91 4.70 -8.93 13.07
CA LEU A 91 6.14 -9.05 13.31
C LEU A 91 6.44 -9.85 14.58
N ASP A 92 5.75 -9.60 15.69
CA ASP A 92 5.98 -10.33 16.94
C ASP A 92 5.64 -11.83 16.81
N ARG A 93 4.62 -12.18 16.02
CA ARG A 93 4.26 -13.58 15.74
C ARG A 93 5.34 -14.33 14.98
N ASN A 94 5.96 -13.67 14.01
CA ASN A 94 6.93 -14.29 13.09
C ASN A 94 8.39 -14.10 13.56
N PHE A 95 8.66 -13.11 14.39
CA PHE A 95 9.97 -12.74 14.93
C PHE A 95 9.83 -12.43 16.43
N PRO A 96 9.56 -13.46 17.26
CA PRO A 96 9.31 -13.23 18.67
C PRO A 96 10.52 -12.56 19.35
N PRO A 97 10.28 -11.65 20.30
CA PRO A 97 11.34 -11.02 21.06
C PRO A 97 12.22 -12.11 21.68
N GLN A 98 13.52 -11.96 21.51
CA GLN A 98 14.47 -12.82 22.21
C GLN A 98 14.42 -12.49 23.69
N ASP A 99 14.38 -13.50 24.55
CA ASP A 99 14.52 -13.27 25.99
C ASP A 99 15.81 -12.47 26.24
N PRO A 100 15.77 -11.48 27.15
CA PRO A 100 16.97 -10.73 27.49
C PRO A 100 18.03 -11.71 28.03
N THR A 101 19.20 -11.67 27.39
CA THR A 101 20.37 -12.48 27.74
C THR A 101 21.06 -11.94 28.98
#